data_AF-A0A4Z0N4U0-F1
#
_entry.id   AF-A0A4Z0N4U0-F1
#
_cell.length_a   1.000
_cell.length_b   1.000
_cell.length_c   1.000
_cell.angle_alpha   90.00
_cell.angle_beta   90.00
_cell.angle_gamma   90.00
#
_symmetry.space_group_name_H-M   'P 1'
#
loop_
_entity.id
_entity.type
_entity.pdbx_description
1 polymer ?
#
loop_
_entity_poly.entity_id
_entity_poly.type
_entity_poly.pdbx_seq_one_letter_code
_entity_poly.pdbx_strand_id
1 'polypeptide(L)'
;MSTPDLSASPAFSVRGNVRQTSLVDHAGVGAAPSAAASDVGASAGVGGTSRVRSMTPAVTTAAATIAAATPSDSAGTDPVGSALHELVQAQSALVSGTWRQGNIPAGIAAIGPQVLIATAQASLQTWHDSIGGAQNFFAGTEGIPIVHGIARVALAAIELLPSIAQASMGAAQQVLPAVSLFGAQDAALGAYANLSEAQRNGLVYAVIPTAQQGTKVIVYISVNGGAPARVLLDTGSKGLIISPDNVGQQNLGPSDDSTCSDQSGGHCVASYGFAGGGASTTFDAYTTSVDFGNGIITDPTPVGIVTSGDAAAFAASLPEGVVGILGVGPNSRGPLTSSVTSALPGLLSTGMLLDERAGYLVLGGNPLPARAKLDGNPHTPIVLTFNGGHSEAVSTGSFDTGGDYGGLSSSLWPTEGLPSGTVISVYTADGETLLYSYTVNATNAPTEVSNASRPDYFNTGVEAFLSGPVYVDFSANDGNGATHYDYHWW
;
A
#
# COMPACT_ATOMS: atom_id res chain seq x y z
N MET A 1 32.85 -51.65 12.14
CA MET A 1 32.40 -52.08 13.49
C MET A 1 32.21 -50.79 14.29
N SER A 2 31.04 -50.32 14.67
CA SER A 2 29.67 -50.84 14.58
C SER A 2 28.72 -49.65 14.71
N THR A 3 27.63 -49.64 13.93
CA THR A 3 26.39 -48.90 14.20
C THR A 3 25.73 -49.44 15.48
N PRO A 4 24.89 -48.65 16.18
CA PRO A 4 23.42 -48.65 15.99
C PRO A 4 22.82 -47.23 16.18
N ASP A 5 21.54 -46.89 16.02
CA ASP A 5 20.32 -47.44 15.39
C ASP A 5 19.28 -46.29 15.41
N LEU A 6 18.36 -46.33 14.45
CA LEU A 6 17.21 -45.43 14.30
C LEU A 6 16.09 -45.84 15.27
N SER A 7 15.34 -44.86 15.81
CA SER A 7 13.86 -44.84 15.84
C SER A 7 13.32 -43.93 16.96
N ALA A 8 12.40 -43.04 16.60
CA ALA A 8 11.06 -42.88 17.19
C ALA A 8 10.53 -41.46 16.96
N SER A 9 9.63 -41.32 15.98
CA SER A 9 8.66 -40.24 15.93
C SER A 9 7.56 -40.46 16.96
N PRO A 10 7.01 -39.41 17.60
CA PRO A 10 5.67 -39.46 18.15
C PRO A 10 4.68 -38.83 17.16
N ALA A 11 3.72 -39.65 16.73
CA ALA A 11 2.50 -39.21 16.08
C ALA A 11 1.63 -38.43 17.08
N PHE A 12 1.19 -37.22 16.73
CA PHE A 12 0.15 -36.50 17.45
C PHE A 12 -1.15 -36.54 16.62
N SER A 13 -2.13 -37.27 17.16
CA SER A 13 -3.48 -37.44 16.62
C SER A 13 -4.39 -36.35 17.19
N VAL A 14 -4.98 -35.52 16.33
CA VAL A 14 -6.13 -34.69 16.70
C VAL A 14 -7.36 -35.16 15.91
N ARG A 15 -8.29 -35.78 16.64
CA ARG A 15 -9.64 -36.08 16.17
C ARG A 15 -10.51 -34.83 16.26
N GLY A 16 -11.07 -34.46 15.11
CA GLY A 16 -12.48 -34.07 14.89
C GLY A 16 -13.13 -33.00 15.77
N ASN A 17 -13.50 -31.88 15.14
CA ASN A 17 -14.88 -31.41 15.14
C ASN A 17 -15.11 -30.42 13.98
N VAL A 18 -15.40 -30.96 12.79
CA VAL A 18 -15.97 -30.20 11.68
C VAL A 18 -17.47 -30.11 11.92
N ARG A 19 -17.97 -28.93 12.29
CA ARG A 19 -19.40 -28.63 12.17
C ARG A 19 -19.67 -28.21 10.73
N GLN A 20 -20.12 -29.18 9.94
CA GLN A 20 -20.95 -28.95 8.77
C GLN A 20 -22.28 -28.31 9.23
N THR A 21 -22.63 -27.18 8.64
CA THR A 21 -24.03 -26.75 8.51
C THR A 21 -24.31 -26.56 7.03
N SER A 22 -25.08 -27.48 6.47
CA SER A 22 -25.61 -27.43 5.11
C SER A 22 -27.02 -26.84 5.09
N LEU A 23 -27.39 -26.36 3.90
CA LEU A 23 -28.74 -26.16 3.34
C LEU A 23 -29.48 -24.88 3.74
N VAL A 24 -29.82 -24.04 2.75
CA VAL A 24 -31.13 -24.11 2.07
C VAL A 24 -30.99 -23.69 0.59
N ASP A 25 -31.43 -24.59 -0.29
CA ASP A 25 -31.79 -24.34 -1.69
C ASP A 25 -33.24 -23.83 -1.75
N HIS A 26 -33.55 -22.76 -2.51
CA HIS A 26 -34.74 -22.65 -3.37
C HIS A 26 -34.89 -21.26 -4.05
N ALA A 27 -34.78 -21.30 -5.39
CA ALA A 27 -35.66 -20.71 -6.40
C ALA A 27 -36.00 -19.20 -6.41
N GLY A 28 -35.72 -18.57 -7.56
CA GLY A 28 -36.78 -17.87 -8.32
C GLY A 28 -36.67 -16.35 -8.48
N VAL A 29 -36.17 -15.92 -9.64
CA VAL A 29 -36.66 -14.85 -10.53
C VAL A 29 -37.31 -13.60 -9.89
N GLY A 30 -36.73 -12.42 -10.12
CA GLY A 30 -37.43 -11.15 -9.95
C GLY A 30 -36.62 -9.95 -10.45
N ALA A 31 -37.10 -9.34 -11.52
CA ALA A 31 -36.47 -8.25 -12.26
C ALA A 31 -36.26 -6.95 -11.45
N ALA A 32 -35.22 -6.20 -11.84
CA ALA A 32 -35.01 -4.81 -11.45
C ALA A 32 -36.14 -3.90 -11.92
N PRO A 33 -36.40 -2.78 -11.22
CA PRO A 33 -36.92 -1.59 -11.86
C PRO A 33 -35.87 -0.46 -11.85
N SER A 34 -35.70 0.12 -13.04
CA SER A 34 -35.15 1.45 -13.24
C SER A 34 -36.06 2.50 -12.59
N ALA A 35 -35.46 3.58 -12.07
CA ALA A 35 -36.19 4.80 -11.75
C ALA A 35 -35.49 5.97 -12.41
N ALA A 36 -36.17 6.48 -13.45
CA ALA A 36 -35.82 7.67 -14.19
C ALA A 36 -36.12 8.94 -13.37
N ALA A 37 -35.33 9.98 -13.66
CA ALA A 37 -35.49 11.33 -13.18
C ALA A 37 -36.86 11.94 -13.53
N SER A 38 -37.37 12.80 -12.65
CA SER A 38 -38.28 13.89 -13.03
C SER A 38 -38.15 15.07 -12.06
N ASP A 39 -37.60 16.16 -12.59
CA ASP A 39 -37.80 17.54 -12.12
C ASP A 39 -39.28 17.94 -12.28
N VAL A 40 -39.83 18.73 -11.33
CA VAL A 40 -40.61 19.97 -11.58
C VAL A 40 -40.67 20.79 -10.28
N GLY A 41 -40.45 22.10 -10.42
CA GLY A 41 -40.29 23.09 -9.36
C GLY A 41 -41.56 23.68 -8.71
N ALA A 42 -41.22 24.59 -7.78
CA ALA A 42 -41.97 25.46 -6.87
C ALA A 42 -43.31 26.09 -7.32
N SER A 43 -44.21 26.34 -6.36
CA SER A 43 -44.49 27.72 -5.86
C SER A 43 -45.46 27.79 -4.64
N ALA A 44 -45.07 28.67 -3.71
CA ALA A 44 -45.80 29.57 -2.78
C ALA A 44 -47.24 29.32 -2.25
N GLY A 45 -47.42 29.53 -0.93
CA GLY A 45 -48.44 30.50 -0.47
C GLY A 45 -49.27 30.23 0.81
N VAL A 46 -48.73 30.60 1.99
CA VAL A 46 -49.37 31.31 3.15
C VAL A 46 -50.54 30.67 3.95
N GLY A 47 -50.34 30.52 5.28
CA GLY A 47 -51.43 30.65 6.27
C GLY A 47 -51.24 30.04 7.67
N GLY A 48 -50.65 30.79 8.61
CA GLY A 48 -51.19 30.93 9.99
C GLY A 48 -50.82 29.95 11.12
N THR A 49 -49.94 30.45 12.01
CA THR A 49 -49.94 30.33 13.50
C THR A 49 -49.79 28.97 14.20
N SER A 50 -48.64 28.72 14.84
CA SER A 50 -48.53 28.73 16.32
C SER A 50 -47.07 28.61 16.80
N ARG A 51 -46.70 29.42 17.79
CA ARG A 51 -45.38 29.45 18.45
C ARG A 51 -45.16 28.19 19.29
N VAL A 52 -44.09 27.44 19.02
CA VAL A 52 -43.34 26.71 20.05
C VAL A 52 -41.86 27.03 19.86
N ARG A 53 -41.29 27.72 20.84
CA ARG A 53 -39.89 28.10 20.90
C ARG A 53 -39.11 26.89 21.41
N SER A 54 -38.53 26.11 20.51
CA SER A 54 -37.47 25.15 20.87
C SER A 54 -36.15 25.69 20.34
N MET A 55 -35.21 25.90 21.27
CA MET A 55 -33.83 26.24 20.94
C MET A 55 -33.14 24.95 20.47
N THR A 56 -33.03 24.78 19.17
CA THR A 56 -32.15 23.77 18.57
C THR A 56 -30.72 24.33 18.60
N PRO A 57 -29.73 23.64 19.19
CA PRO A 57 -28.34 23.99 18.96
C PRO A 57 -28.02 23.69 17.49
N ALA A 58 -27.62 24.72 16.75
CA ALA A 58 -27.04 24.56 15.43
C ALA A 58 -25.65 23.91 15.60
N VAL A 59 -25.60 22.59 15.47
CA VAL A 59 -24.35 21.88 15.19
C VAL A 59 -24.17 21.95 13.68
N THR A 60 -23.44 22.96 13.21
CA THR A 60 -22.87 22.95 11.86
C THR A 60 -21.70 21.97 11.86
N THR A 61 -21.96 20.68 11.64
CA THR A 61 -20.92 19.74 11.26
C THR A 61 -20.60 19.97 9.78
N ALA A 62 -19.70 20.91 9.51
CA ALA A 62 -19.04 20.95 8.21
C ALA A 62 -17.94 19.89 8.23
N ALA A 63 -18.29 18.62 8.00
CA ALA A 63 -17.32 17.62 7.62
C ALA A 63 -16.86 17.99 6.20
N ALA A 64 -15.69 18.62 6.10
CA ALA A 64 -15.03 18.78 4.81
C ALA A 64 -14.53 17.40 4.37
N THR A 65 -15.34 16.68 3.58
CA THR A 65 -14.91 15.45 2.93
C THR A 65 -13.81 15.82 1.93
N ILE A 66 -12.56 15.50 2.26
CA ILE A 66 -11.48 15.55 1.27
C ILE A 66 -11.73 14.35 0.35
N ALA A 67 -12.03 14.64 -0.92
CA ALA A 67 -12.18 13.59 -1.92
C ALA A 67 -10.91 12.73 -1.92
N ALA A 68 -11.08 11.41 -1.89
CA ALA A 68 -9.99 10.48 -2.14
C ALA A 68 -9.34 10.86 -3.47
N ALA A 69 -8.00 10.83 -3.53
CA ALA A 69 -7.27 11.05 -4.76
C ALA A 69 -7.78 10.05 -5.80
N THR A 70 -8.58 10.53 -6.74
CA THR A 70 -8.92 9.72 -7.91
C THR A 70 -7.65 9.55 -8.73
N PRO A 71 -7.46 8.41 -9.41
CA PRO A 71 -6.28 8.14 -10.23
C PRO A 71 -6.00 9.16 -11.36
N SER A 72 -6.85 10.18 -11.53
CA SER A 72 -6.76 11.20 -12.58
C SER A 72 -5.79 12.34 -12.31
N ASP A 73 -5.30 12.51 -11.08
CA ASP A 73 -4.59 13.75 -10.71
C ASP A 73 -3.06 13.64 -10.81
N SER A 74 -2.54 12.49 -11.24
CA SER A 74 -1.14 12.31 -11.61
C SER A 74 -0.98 12.58 -13.10
N ALA A 75 -0.20 13.60 -13.48
CA ALA A 75 0.22 13.81 -14.86
C ALA A 75 1.20 12.68 -15.28
N GLY A 76 0.67 11.53 -15.65
CA GLY A 76 1.40 10.35 -16.10
C GLY A 76 0.40 9.25 -16.47
N THR A 77 0.62 8.59 -17.61
CA THR A 77 -0.18 7.50 -18.21
C THR A 77 -1.18 6.82 -17.27
N ASP A 78 -2.49 6.84 -17.61
CA ASP A 78 -3.52 6.01 -16.98
C ASP A 78 -3.25 4.52 -17.29
N PRO A 79 -2.67 3.74 -16.34
CA PRO A 79 -2.27 2.38 -16.62
C PRO A 79 -3.50 1.48 -16.78
N VAL A 80 -4.59 1.77 -16.06
CA VAL A 80 -5.82 0.98 -16.14
C VAL A 80 -6.53 1.21 -17.47
N GLY A 81 -6.58 2.45 -17.95
CA GLY A 81 -7.02 2.75 -19.31
C GLY A 81 -6.19 2.05 -20.39
N SER A 82 -4.87 1.96 -20.19
CA SER A 82 -3.95 1.22 -21.08
C SER A 82 -4.25 -0.28 -21.09
N ALA A 83 -4.45 -0.88 -19.91
CA ALA A 83 -4.83 -2.29 -19.77
C ALA A 83 -6.18 -2.60 -20.45
N LEU A 84 -7.18 -1.74 -20.28
CA LEU A 84 -8.48 -1.88 -20.94
C LEU A 84 -8.34 -1.84 -22.47
N HIS A 85 -7.49 -0.96 -23.00
CA HIS A 85 -7.20 -0.90 -24.44
C HIS A 85 -6.49 -2.17 -24.94
N GLU A 86 -5.53 -2.70 -24.19
CA GLU A 86 -4.81 -3.93 -24.51
C GLU A 86 -5.74 -5.16 -24.50
N LEU A 87 -6.71 -5.23 -23.58
CA LEU A 87 -7.74 -6.28 -23.57
C LEU A 87 -8.59 -6.24 -24.86
N VAL A 88 -8.97 -5.05 -25.32
CA VAL A 88 -9.68 -4.88 -26.60
C VAL A 88 -8.81 -5.33 -27.78
N GLN A 89 -7.52 -5.02 -27.77
CA GLN A 89 -6.58 -5.47 -28.80
C GLN A 89 -6.43 -7.00 -28.80
N ALA A 90 -6.38 -7.65 -27.63
CA ALA A 90 -6.34 -9.11 -27.52
C ALA A 90 -7.59 -9.76 -28.12
N GLN A 91 -8.78 -9.24 -27.81
CA GLN A 91 -10.03 -9.73 -28.42
C GLN A 91 -10.03 -9.56 -29.93
N SER A 92 -9.58 -8.39 -30.42
CA SER A 92 -9.49 -8.08 -31.85
C SER A 92 -8.54 -9.03 -32.59
N ALA A 93 -7.38 -9.32 -32.02
CA ALA A 93 -6.42 -10.27 -32.58
C ALA A 93 -7.04 -11.66 -32.77
N LEU A 94 -7.75 -12.16 -31.74
CA LEU A 94 -8.44 -13.44 -31.81
C LEU A 94 -9.56 -13.46 -32.84
N VAL A 95 -10.45 -12.45 -32.87
CA VAL A 95 -11.57 -12.42 -33.83
C VAL A 95 -11.06 -12.30 -35.28
N SER A 96 -10.07 -11.43 -35.50
CA SER A 96 -9.50 -11.21 -36.82
C SER A 96 -8.74 -12.43 -37.32
N GLY A 97 -8.00 -13.11 -36.45
CA GLY A 97 -7.19 -14.29 -36.78
C GLY A 97 -7.95 -15.61 -36.84
N THR A 98 -9.22 -15.64 -36.44
CA THR A 98 -10.04 -16.87 -36.42
C THR A 98 -11.27 -16.74 -37.30
N TRP A 99 -12.36 -16.18 -36.76
CA TRP A 99 -13.65 -16.05 -37.43
C TRP A 99 -13.57 -15.27 -38.74
N ARG A 100 -12.88 -14.12 -38.75
CA ARG A 100 -12.79 -13.27 -39.95
C ARG A 100 -11.92 -13.86 -41.07
N GLN A 101 -11.04 -14.81 -40.74
CA GLN A 101 -10.28 -15.58 -41.72
C GLN A 101 -11.03 -16.84 -42.20
N GLY A 102 -12.24 -17.10 -41.68
CA GLY A 102 -13.00 -18.31 -41.99
C GLY A 102 -12.49 -19.57 -41.29
N ASN A 103 -11.57 -19.44 -40.31
CA ASN A 103 -11.06 -20.57 -39.54
C ASN A 103 -12.04 -20.91 -38.40
N ILE A 104 -13.07 -21.68 -38.73
CA ILE A 104 -14.14 -22.07 -37.79
C ILE A 104 -13.61 -22.87 -36.59
N PRO A 105 -12.73 -23.89 -36.75
CA PRO A 105 -12.18 -24.62 -35.60
C PRO A 105 -11.42 -23.71 -34.63
N ALA A 106 -10.57 -22.82 -35.12
CA ALA A 106 -9.89 -21.85 -34.26
C ALA A 106 -10.84 -20.83 -33.64
N GLY A 107 -11.92 -20.46 -34.36
CA GLY A 107 -12.97 -19.59 -33.83
C GLY A 107 -13.65 -20.19 -32.61
N ILE A 108 -14.01 -21.48 -32.67
CA ILE A 108 -14.59 -22.20 -31.54
C ILE A 108 -13.59 -22.26 -30.38
N ALA A 109 -12.32 -22.58 -30.65
CA ALA A 109 -11.26 -22.59 -29.64
C ALA A 109 -11.05 -21.21 -28.99
N ALA A 110 -11.28 -20.12 -29.72
CA ALA A 110 -11.14 -18.76 -29.21
C ALA A 110 -12.28 -18.32 -28.28
N ILE A 111 -13.41 -19.03 -28.20
CA ILE A 111 -14.53 -18.66 -27.32
C ILE A 111 -14.09 -18.63 -25.85
N GLY A 112 -13.33 -19.63 -25.40
CA GLY A 112 -12.82 -19.71 -24.03
C GLY A 112 -11.99 -18.47 -23.64
N PRO A 113 -10.88 -18.18 -24.36
CA PRO A 113 -10.11 -16.96 -24.16
C PRO A 113 -10.98 -15.68 -24.24
N GLN A 114 -11.87 -15.56 -25.22
CA GLN A 114 -12.70 -14.36 -25.41
C GLN A 114 -13.60 -14.07 -24.20
N VAL A 115 -14.24 -15.08 -23.63
CA VAL A 115 -15.08 -14.93 -22.43
C VAL A 115 -14.25 -14.46 -21.25
N LEU A 116 -13.08 -15.06 -21.03
CA LEU A 116 -12.18 -14.69 -19.93
C LEU A 116 -11.64 -13.26 -20.09
N ILE A 117 -11.27 -12.85 -21.31
CA ILE A 117 -10.85 -11.48 -21.60
C ILE A 117 -12.00 -10.49 -21.36
N ALA A 118 -13.24 -10.83 -21.76
CA ALA A 118 -14.40 -10.01 -21.50
C ALA A 118 -14.71 -9.88 -19.99
N THR A 119 -14.54 -10.95 -19.21
CA THR A 119 -14.65 -10.91 -17.75
C THR A 119 -13.60 -10.01 -17.13
N ALA A 120 -12.35 -10.08 -17.62
CA ALA A 120 -11.28 -9.20 -17.16
C ALA A 120 -11.62 -7.73 -17.42
N GLN A 121 -12.03 -7.41 -18.64
CA GLN A 121 -12.39 -6.05 -19.05
C GLN A 121 -13.57 -5.51 -18.22
N ALA A 122 -14.64 -6.30 -18.06
CA ALA A 122 -15.81 -5.88 -17.29
C ALA A 122 -15.45 -5.63 -15.81
N SER A 123 -14.62 -6.49 -15.21
CA SER A 123 -14.21 -6.35 -13.81
C SER A 123 -13.36 -5.10 -13.61
N LEU A 124 -12.34 -4.90 -14.45
CA LEU A 124 -11.44 -3.76 -14.36
C LEU A 124 -12.16 -2.42 -14.63
N GLN A 125 -13.03 -2.38 -15.65
CA GLN A 125 -13.86 -1.21 -15.94
C GLN A 125 -14.80 -0.89 -14.78
N THR A 126 -15.48 -1.89 -14.22
CA THR A 126 -16.40 -1.68 -13.09
C THR A 126 -15.67 -1.13 -11.88
N TRP A 127 -14.48 -1.63 -11.57
CA TRP A 127 -13.63 -1.04 -10.53
C TRP A 127 -13.32 0.42 -10.81
N HIS A 128 -12.83 0.70 -12.03
CA HIS A 128 -12.38 2.04 -12.43
C HIS A 128 -13.50 3.08 -12.31
N ASP A 129 -14.71 2.71 -12.72
CA ASP A 129 -15.88 3.60 -12.69
C ASP A 129 -16.50 3.74 -11.29
N SER A 130 -16.32 2.75 -10.40
CA SER A 130 -17.09 2.64 -9.15
C SER A 130 -16.30 2.94 -7.89
N ILE A 131 -14.98 2.81 -7.88
CA ILE A 131 -14.16 2.87 -6.65
C ILE A 131 -14.32 4.21 -5.92
N GLY A 132 -14.26 5.34 -6.62
CA GLY A 132 -14.43 6.66 -6.00
C GLY A 132 -15.82 6.85 -5.38
N GLY A 133 -16.87 6.34 -6.04
CA GLY A 133 -18.24 6.34 -5.50
C GLY A 133 -18.38 5.48 -4.24
N ALA A 134 -17.76 4.29 -4.24
CA ALA A 134 -17.77 3.38 -3.10
C ALA A 134 -17.04 3.97 -1.88
N GLN A 135 -15.88 4.59 -2.09
CA GLN A 135 -15.11 5.27 -1.04
C GLN A 135 -15.89 6.46 -0.46
N ASN A 136 -16.51 7.28 -1.32
CA ASN A 136 -17.34 8.40 -0.85
C ASN A 136 -18.56 7.92 -0.04
N PHE A 137 -19.20 6.83 -0.46
CA PHE A 137 -20.29 6.22 0.31
C PHE A 137 -19.79 5.68 1.66
N PHE A 138 -18.61 5.05 1.71
CA PHE A 138 -18.02 4.58 2.95
C PHE A 138 -17.75 5.74 3.93
N ALA A 139 -17.06 6.79 3.49
CA ALA A 139 -16.80 7.98 4.29
C ALA A 139 -18.10 8.65 4.79
N GLY A 140 -19.09 8.81 3.91
CA GLY A 140 -20.35 9.48 4.23
C GLY A 140 -21.28 8.72 5.19
N THR A 141 -20.93 7.50 5.58
CA THR A 141 -21.75 6.66 6.48
C THR A 141 -21.14 6.50 7.87
N GLU A 142 -20.03 7.19 8.16
CA GLU A 142 -19.42 7.22 9.48
C GLU A 142 -20.47 7.59 10.55
N GLY A 143 -20.43 6.88 11.68
CA GLY A 143 -21.36 7.11 12.79
C GLY A 143 -22.77 6.49 12.60
N ILE A 144 -23.05 5.82 11.48
CA ILE A 144 -24.32 5.09 11.24
C ILE A 144 -24.03 3.59 11.10
N PRO A 145 -24.00 2.81 12.20
CA PRO A 145 -23.38 1.47 12.22
C PRO A 145 -23.89 0.49 11.16
N ILE A 146 -25.21 0.42 10.95
CA ILE A 146 -25.80 -0.53 9.99
C ILE A 146 -25.47 -0.13 8.55
N VAL A 147 -25.58 1.16 8.23
CA VAL A 147 -25.31 1.66 6.87
C VAL A 147 -23.82 1.57 6.57
N HIS A 148 -22.96 1.89 7.55
CA HIS A 148 -21.52 1.74 7.44
C HIS A 148 -21.11 0.27 7.21
N GLY A 149 -21.79 -0.67 7.85
CA GLY A 149 -21.59 -2.11 7.60
C GLY A 149 -21.94 -2.54 6.18
N ILE A 150 -22.89 -1.89 5.52
CA ILE A 150 -23.22 -2.13 4.10
C ILE A 150 -22.19 -1.48 3.18
N ALA A 151 -21.80 -0.22 3.48
CA ALA A 151 -20.79 0.51 2.73
C ALA A 151 -19.45 -0.24 2.71
N ARG A 152 -19.09 -0.87 3.84
CA ARG A 152 -17.97 -1.81 3.93
C ARG A 152 -18.01 -2.88 2.86
N VAL A 153 -19.10 -3.64 2.82
CA VAL A 153 -19.22 -4.80 1.95
C VAL A 153 -19.20 -4.37 0.48
N ALA A 154 -19.83 -3.23 0.18
CA ALA A 154 -19.80 -2.64 -1.15
C ALA A 154 -18.37 -2.25 -1.58
N LEU A 155 -17.62 -1.54 -0.72
CA LEU A 155 -16.24 -1.15 -1.00
C LEU A 155 -15.33 -2.37 -1.21
N ALA A 156 -15.38 -3.34 -0.28
CA ALA A 156 -14.60 -4.57 -0.39
C ALA A 156 -14.93 -5.39 -1.66
N ALA A 157 -16.19 -5.39 -2.10
CA ALA A 157 -16.60 -6.05 -3.34
C ALA A 157 -16.00 -5.37 -4.58
N ILE A 158 -15.92 -4.03 -4.58
CA ILE A 158 -15.31 -3.27 -5.67
C ILE A 158 -13.78 -3.45 -5.67
N GLU A 159 -13.14 -3.44 -4.50
CA GLU A 159 -11.69 -3.66 -4.35
C GLU A 159 -11.22 -5.05 -4.82
N LEU A 160 -12.12 -6.05 -4.83
CA LEU A 160 -11.81 -7.39 -5.30
C LEU A 160 -11.74 -7.49 -6.84
N LEU A 161 -12.42 -6.59 -7.57
CA LEU A 161 -12.59 -6.68 -9.02
C LEU A 161 -11.27 -6.68 -9.81
N PRO A 162 -10.24 -5.88 -9.47
CA PRO A 162 -8.93 -5.98 -10.12
C PRO A 162 -8.30 -7.37 -9.99
N SER A 163 -8.45 -8.04 -8.84
CA SER A 163 -7.95 -9.40 -8.65
C SER A 163 -8.68 -10.41 -9.54
N ILE A 164 -9.99 -10.25 -9.71
CA ILE A 164 -10.79 -11.05 -10.65
C ILE A 164 -10.32 -10.82 -12.10
N ALA A 165 -9.98 -9.57 -12.44
CA ALA A 165 -9.45 -9.24 -13.76
C ALA A 165 -8.11 -9.95 -14.02
N GLN A 166 -7.18 -9.87 -13.07
CA GLN A 166 -5.87 -10.54 -13.15
C GLN A 166 -6.01 -12.06 -13.29
N ALA A 167 -6.86 -12.69 -12.47
CA ALA A 167 -7.12 -14.13 -12.56
C ALA A 167 -7.71 -14.52 -13.92
N SER A 168 -8.62 -13.71 -14.46
CA SER A 168 -9.24 -13.95 -15.76
C SER A 168 -8.24 -13.81 -16.93
N MET A 169 -7.36 -12.80 -16.89
CA MET A 169 -6.28 -12.65 -17.87
C MET A 169 -5.30 -13.83 -17.84
N GLY A 170 -4.89 -14.26 -16.64
CA GLY A 170 -4.00 -15.42 -16.48
C GLY A 170 -4.65 -16.72 -16.97
N ALA A 171 -5.93 -16.92 -16.67
CA ALA A 171 -6.69 -18.06 -17.20
C ALA A 171 -6.81 -18.00 -18.73
N ALA A 172 -7.03 -16.82 -19.32
CA ALA A 172 -7.10 -16.64 -20.78
C ALA A 172 -5.79 -17.08 -21.44
N GLN A 173 -4.64 -16.66 -20.90
CA GLN A 173 -3.32 -17.05 -21.39
C GLN A 173 -3.11 -18.57 -21.37
N GLN A 174 -3.60 -19.27 -20.35
CA GLN A 174 -3.46 -20.72 -20.23
C GLN A 174 -4.24 -21.49 -21.32
N VAL A 175 -5.35 -20.92 -21.82
CA VAL A 175 -6.18 -21.57 -22.84
C VAL A 175 -5.89 -21.11 -24.27
N LEU A 176 -5.10 -20.04 -24.46
CA LEU A 176 -4.66 -19.56 -25.78
C LEU A 176 -3.95 -20.61 -26.65
N PRO A 177 -3.12 -21.54 -26.12
CA PRO A 177 -2.48 -22.56 -26.94
C PRO A 177 -3.46 -23.43 -27.75
N ALA A 178 -4.71 -23.58 -27.28
CA ALA A 178 -5.74 -24.28 -28.05
C ALA A 178 -6.05 -23.58 -29.38
N VAL A 179 -6.03 -22.25 -29.41
CA VAL A 179 -6.22 -21.46 -30.65
C VAL A 179 -5.09 -21.72 -31.64
N SER A 180 -3.84 -21.82 -31.14
CA SER A 180 -2.67 -22.18 -31.96
C SER A 180 -2.79 -23.58 -32.57
N LEU A 181 -3.30 -24.56 -31.81
CA LEU A 181 -3.49 -25.94 -32.29
C LEU A 181 -4.43 -26.04 -33.50
N PHE A 182 -5.34 -25.08 -33.67
CA PHE A 182 -6.27 -25.01 -34.79
C PHE A 182 -5.83 -24.05 -35.89
N GLY A 183 -4.53 -23.73 -35.98
CA GLY A 183 -3.95 -23.01 -37.12
C GLY A 183 -4.08 -21.49 -37.06
N ALA A 184 -4.29 -20.91 -35.87
CA ALA A 184 -4.33 -19.47 -35.66
C ALA A 184 -3.23 -19.01 -34.68
N GLN A 185 -2.00 -19.47 -34.90
CA GLN A 185 -0.85 -19.22 -34.02
C GLN A 185 -0.54 -17.72 -33.87
N ASP A 186 -0.52 -16.96 -34.95
CA ASP A 186 -0.21 -15.52 -34.90
C ASP A 186 -1.25 -14.75 -34.08
N ALA A 187 -2.52 -15.16 -34.18
CA ALA A 187 -3.62 -14.59 -33.41
C ALA A 187 -3.44 -14.86 -31.91
N ALA A 188 -3.07 -16.10 -31.56
CA ALA A 188 -2.83 -16.51 -30.19
C ALA A 188 -1.61 -15.79 -29.59
N LEU A 189 -0.52 -15.64 -30.35
CA LEU A 189 0.68 -14.91 -29.92
C LEU A 189 0.39 -13.42 -29.73
N GLY A 190 -0.33 -12.79 -30.66
CA GLY A 190 -0.74 -11.39 -30.53
C GLY A 190 -1.64 -11.15 -29.31
N ALA A 191 -2.60 -12.05 -29.08
CA ALA A 191 -3.45 -11.99 -27.89
C ALA A 191 -2.67 -12.20 -26.59
N TYR A 192 -1.70 -13.12 -26.58
CA TYR A 192 -0.85 -13.37 -25.42
C TYR A 192 -0.01 -12.15 -25.06
N ALA A 193 0.60 -11.49 -26.05
CA ALA A 193 1.39 -10.28 -25.85
C ALA A 193 0.54 -9.17 -25.23
N ASN A 194 -0.63 -8.87 -25.81
CA ASN A 194 -1.55 -7.86 -25.29
C ASN A 194 -2.05 -8.21 -23.87
N LEU A 195 -2.32 -9.48 -23.58
CA LEU A 195 -2.72 -9.89 -22.22
C LEU A 195 -1.59 -9.72 -21.20
N SER A 196 -0.34 -9.92 -21.62
CA SER A 196 0.82 -9.74 -20.73
C SER A 196 1.01 -8.27 -20.37
N GLU A 197 0.83 -7.35 -21.34
CA GLU A 197 0.82 -5.92 -21.05
C GLU A 197 -0.37 -5.53 -20.18
N ALA A 198 -1.58 -6.03 -20.50
CA ALA A 198 -2.78 -5.73 -19.73
C ALA A 198 -2.68 -6.19 -18.28
N GLN A 199 -2.01 -7.32 -18.02
CA GLN A 199 -1.71 -7.76 -16.67
C GLN A 199 -0.81 -6.78 -15.96
N ARG A 200 0.31 -6.35 -16.57
CA ARG A 200 1.25 -5.40 -15.98
C ARG A 200 0.58 -4.05 -15.70
N ASN A 201 -0.13 -3.51 -16.67
CA ASN A 201 -0.79 -2.20 -16.58
C ASN A 201 -2.03 -2.23 -15.67
N GLY A 202 -2.73 -3.36 -15.60
CA GLY A 202 -3.93 -3.57 -14.80
C GLY A 202 -3.67 -4.03 -13.36
N LEU A 203 -2.42 -3.99 -12.88
CA LEU A 203 -2.10 -4.25 -11.47
C LEU A 203 -2.52 -3.01 -10.65
N VAL A 204 -3.61 -3.17 -9.90
CA VAL A 204 -4.19 -2.10 -9.08
C VAL A 204 -3.79 -2.19 -7.62
N TYR A 205 -3.93 -3.39 -7.05
CA TYR A 205 -3.63 -3.67 -5.65
C TYR A 205 -2.76 -4.90 -5.50
N ALA A 206 -1.85 -4.84 -4.55
CA ALA A 206 -1.05 -5.98 -4.11
C ALA A 206 -0.98 -6.02 -2.58
N VAL A 207 -1.49 -7.10 -1.99
CA VAL A 207 -1.45 -7.30 -0.53
C VAL A 207 -0.18 -8.06 -0.17
N ILE A 208 0.67 -7.43 0.65
CA ILE A 208 1.91 -8.00 1.14
C ILE A 208 1.77 -8.25 2.64
N PRO A 209 1.90 -9.51 3.12
CA PRO A 209 1.93 -9.78 4.55
C PRO A 209 3.12 -9.09 5.22
N THR A 210 2.89 -8.54 6.41
CA THR A 210 3.94 -7.97 7.25
C THR A 210 4.10 -8.80 8.52
N ALA A 211 5.30 -8.75 9.10
CA ALA A 211 5.57 -9.28 10.42
C ALA A 211 6.04 -8.16 11.34
N GLN A 212 5.78 -8.31 12.64
CA GLN A 212 6.20 -7.35 13.66
C GLN A 212 7.35 -7.95 14.47
N GLN A 213 8.41 -7.17 14.70
CA GLN A 213 9.49 -7.53 15.61
C GLN A 213 9.80 -6.33 16.52
N GLY A 214 9.17 -6.31 17.70
CA GLY A 214 9.18 -5.12 18.56
C GLY A 214 8.38 -3.99 17.90
N THR A 215 9.04 -2.86 17.68
CA THR A 215 8.52 -1.65 17.00
C THR A 215 8.70 -1.69 15.48
N LYS A 216 9.28 -2.77 14.95
CA LYS A 216 9.74 -2.84 13.56
C LYS A 216 8.79 -3.64 12.69
N VAL A 217 8.35 -3.02 11.59
CA VAL A 217 7.58 -3.67 10.53
C VAL A 217 8.52 -4.35 9.55
N ILE A 218 8.33 -5.64 9.34
CA ILE A 218 9.17 -6.48 8.49
C ILE A 218 8.38 -6.93 7.27
N VAL A 219 8.99 -6.78 6.10
CA VAL A 219 8.51 -7.33 4.83
C VAL A 219 9.51 -8.32 4.26
N TYR A 220 9.02 -9.24 3.43
CA TYR A 220 9.86 -10.20 2.72
C TYR A 220 10.01 -9.77 1.27
N ILE A 221 11.25 -9.72 0.81
CA ILE A 221 11.58 -9.42 -0.59
C ILE A 221 12.63 -10.41 -1.12
N SER A 222 12.67 -10.64 -2.43
CA SER A 222 13.80 -11.27 -3.11
C SER A 222 14.48 -10.24 -4.02
N VAL A 223 15.80 -10.17 -3.97
CA VAL A 223 16.58 -9.25 -4.81
C VAL A 223 17.35 -10.07 -5.85
N ASN A 224 17.17 -9.73 -7.12
CA ASN A 224 17.76 -10.42 -8.27
C ASN A 224 17.54 -11.96 -8.27
N GLY A 225 16.35 -12.42 -7.87
CA GLY A 225 16.04 -13.85 -7.77
C GLY A 225 16.80 -14.59 -6.64
N GLY A 226 17.36 -13.86 -5.67
CA GLY A 226 17.90 -14.42 -4.44
C GLY A 226 16.83 -15.07 -3.54
N ALA A 227 17.27 -15.68 -2.43
CA ALA A 227 16.32 -16.21 -1.46
C ALA A 227 15.50 -15.08 -0.81
N PRO A 228 14.21 -15.29 -0.48
CA PRO A 228 13.42 -14.31 0.25
C PRO A 228 14.12 -13.87 1.55
N ALA A 229 14.23 -12.56 1.73
CA ALA A 229 14.98 -11.90 2.78
C ALA A 229 14.07 -10.96 3.57
N ARG A 230 14.30 -10.89 4.88
CA ARG A 230 13.56 -10.01 5.80
C ARG A 230 14.19 -8.63 5.79
N VAL A 231 13.40 -7.61 5.49
CA VAL A 231 13.85 -6.21 5.49
C VAL A 231 12.92 -5.35 6.33
N LEU A 232 13.49 -4.33 6.98
CA LEU A 232 12.74 -3.32 7.72
C LEU A 232 12.00 -2.41 6.73
N LEU A 233 10.70 -2.24 6.89
CA LEU A 233 9.93 -1.21 6.17
C LEU A 233 10.13 0.13 6.88
N ASP A 234 10.65 1.12 6.15
CA ASP A 234 11.06 2.40 6.71
C ASP A 234 10.49 3.57 5.89
N THR A 235 9.41 4.20 6.37
CA THR A 235 8.86 5.43 5.77
C THR A 235 9.74 6.66 6.05
N GLY A 236 10.64 6.58 7.04
CA GLY A 236 11.57 7.63 7.43
C GLY A 236 12.80 7.74 6.52
N SER A 237 13.02 6.81 5.58
CA SER A 237 14.14 6.85 4.63
C SER A 237 13.73 6.52 3.19
N LYS A 238 14.67 6.62 2.24
CA LYS A 238 14.46 6.34 0.81
C LYS A 238 15.50 5.39 0.22
N GLY A 239 15.04 4.37 -0.48
CA GLY A 239 15.89 3.40 -1.19
C GLY A 239 16.10 2.11 -0.40
N LEU A 240 16.45 1.04 -1.12
CA LEU A 240 16.72 -0.27 -0.54
C LEU A 240 18.22 -0.47 -0.37
N ILE A 241 18.65 -0.80 0.85
CA ILE A 241 19.97 -1.38 1.11
C ILE A 241 19.85 -2.76 1.75
N ILE A 242 20.70 -3.69 1.33
CA ILE A 242 20.62 -5.10 1.75
C ILE A 242 21.99 -5.76 1.86
N SER A 243 22.09 -6.75 2.73
CA SER A 243 23.28 -7.57 2.90
C SER A 243 23.59 -8.39 1.64
N PRO A 244 24.88 -8.58 1.28
CA PRO A 244 25.28 -9.22 0.02
C PRO A 244 24.86 -10.69 -0.08
N ASP A 245 24.80 -11.42 1.03
CA ASP A 245 24.45 -12.84 1.08
C ASP A 245 22.99 -13.13 0.67
N ASN A 246 22.16 -12.10 0.60
CA ASN A 246 20.72 -12.20 0.29
C ASN A 246 20.37 -11.78 -1.15
N VAL A 247 21.37 -11.48 -1.98
CA VAL A 247 21.18 -11.03 -3.36
C VAL A 247 21.60 -12.14 -4.33
N GLY A 248 20.75 -12.41 -5.33
CA GLY A 248 21.12 -13.27 -6.44
C GLY A 248 22.31 -12.69 -7.21
N GLN A 249 23.38 -13.47 -7.36
CA GLN A 249 24.61 -12.98 -8.00
C GLN A 249 24.63 -13.19 -9.53
N GLN A 250 23.71 -14.01 -10.04
CA GLN A 250 23.66 -14.30 -11.47
C GLN A 250 23.15 -13.07 -12.23
N ASN A 251 23.91 -12.62 -13.23
CA ASN A 251 23.56 -11.51 -14.12
C ASN A 251 23.28 -10.17 -13.42
N LEU A 252 23.80 -9.94 -12.21
CA LEU A 252 23.59 -8.70 -11.46
C LEU A 252 24.11 -7.44 -12.18
N GLY A 253 25.05 -7.61 -13.11
CA GLY A 253 25.69 -6.51 -13.84
C GLY A 253 26.78 -5.81 -13.03
N PRO A 254 27.40 -4.75 -13.59
CA PRO A 254 28.32 -3.89 -12.86
C PRO A 254 27.57 -2.99 -11.87
N SER A 255 28.27 -2.49 -10.85
CA SER A 255 27.72 -1.44 -10.00
C SER A 255 27.58 -0.12 -10.76
N ASP A 256 26.61 0.69 -10.34
CA ASP A 256 26.32 2.03 -10.83
C ASP A 256 26.05 2.99 -9.66
N ASP A 257 27.14 3.49 -9.10
CA ASP A 257 27.12 4.40 -7.95
C ASP A 257 26.62 5.81 -8.30
N SER A 258 26.29 6.10 -9.58
CA SER A 258 25.64 7.36 -9.97
C SER A 258 24.22 7.51 -9.38
N THR A 259 23.66 6.42 -8.89
CA THR A 259 22.34 6.35 -8.27
C THR A 259 22.37 6.58 -6.75
N CYS A 260 23.56 6.84 -6.18
CA CYS A 260 23.74 7.11 -4.77
C CYS A 260 23.51 8.58 -4.41
N SER A 261 22.88 8.81 -3.26
CA SER A 261 22.63 10.16 -2.75
C SER A 261 23.86 10.78 -2.07
N ASP A 262 24.74 9.96 -1.51
CA ASP A 262 25.97 10.38 -0.85
C ASP A 262 27.11 9.40 -1.16
N GLN A 263 28.32 9.93 -1.31
CA GLN A 263 29.52 9.18 -1.62
C GLN A 263 30.70 9.67 -0.77
N SER A 264 31.46 8.73 -0.23
CA SER A 264 32.70 9.02 0.50
C SER A 264 33.78 8.02 0.10
N GLY A 265 34.97 8.52 -0.20
CA GLY A 265 36.12 7.67 -0.53
C GLY A 265 35.96 6.80 -1.78
N GLY A 266 35.02 7.14 -2.68
CA GLY A 266 34.73 6.36 -3.88
C GLY A 266 33.69 5.25 -3.71
N HIS A 267 33.01 5.18 -2.56
CA HIS A 267 31.89 4.28 -2.30
C HIS A 267 30.64 5.06 -1.94
N CYS A 268 29.48 4.46 -2.14
CA CYS A 268 28.23 4.99 -1.62
C CYS A 268 28.14 4.79 -0.12
N VAL A 269 27.51 5.75 0.57
CA VAL A 269 27.42 5.75 2.02
C VAL A 269 25.97 5.90 2.46
N ALA A 270 25.54 5.00 3.34
CA ALA A 270 24.28 5.09 4.04
C ALA A 270 24.54 5.50 5.50
N SER A 271 23.71 6.40 6.04
CA SER A 271 23.77 6.78 7.45
C SER A 271 22.36 6.80 8.03
N TYR A 272 22.12 5.96 9.04
CA TYR A 272 20.84 5.87 9.74
C TYR A 272 21.01 6.26 11.20
N GLY A 273 20.02 6.96 11.75
CA GLY A 273 19.96 7.28 13.16
C GLY A 273 19.38 6.11 13.95
N PHE A 274 20.20 5.15 14.35
CA PHE A 274 19.79 4.11 15.30
C PHE A 274 20.02 4.57 16.74
N ALA A 275 19.18 4.10 17.67
CA ALA A 275 19.39 4.31 19.10
C ALA A 275 20.75 3.70 19.51
N GLY A 276 21.75 4.56 19.76
CA GLY A 276 23.13 4.14 20.07
C GLY A 276 24.23 4.89 19.29
N GLY A 277 23.87 5.74 18.32
CA GLY A 277 24.80 6.47 17.48
C GLY A 277 24.72 5.98 16.04
N GLY A 278 24.68 6.92 15.08
CA GLY A 278 24.48 6.57 13.67
C GLY A 278 25.60 5.69 13.13
N ALA A 279 25.26 4.52 12.59
CA ALA A 279 26.19 3.67 11.88
C ALA A 279 26.24 4.13 10.42
N SER A 280 27.44 4.46 9.95
CA SER A 280 27.69 4.68 8.52
C SER A 280 28.03 3.32 7.90
N THR A 281 27.39 3.00 6.77
CA THR A 281 27.59 1.73 6.05
C THR A 281 27.94 2.04 4.61
N THR A 282 29.03 1.48 4.12
CA THR A 282 29.42 1.53 2.72
C THR A 282 28.69 0.46 1.92
N PHE A 283 28.28 0.82 0.71
CA PHE A 283 27.62 -0.09 -0.22
C PHE A 283 27.99 0.28 -1.67
N ASP A 284 27.79 -0.67 -2.57
CA ASP A 284 27.84 -0.44 -4.01
C ASP A 284 26.40 -0.51 -4.56
N ALA A 285 26.01 0.39 -5.46
CA ALA A 285 24.66 0.40 -6.02
C ALA A 285 24.57 -0.47 -7.28
N TYR A 286 23.48 -1.20 -7.45
CA TYR A 286 23.21 -2.05 -8.62
C TYR A 286 21.81 -1.80 -9.15
N THR A 287 21.63 -1.92 -10.47
CA THR A 287 20.30 -1.86 -11.09
C THR A 287 19.78 -3.27 -11.29
N THR A 288 18.77 -3.66 -10.51
CA THR A 288 18.24 -5.04 -10.52
C THR A 288 16.76 -5.09 -10.13
N SER A 289 16.14 -6.27 -10.20
CA SER A 289 14.75 -6.50 -9.80
C SER A 289 14.61 -6.75 -8.30
N VAL A 290 13.48 -6.31 -7.75
CA VAL A 290 13.00 -6.65 -6.41
C VAL A 290 11.63 -7.31 -6.53
N ASP A 291 11.47 -8.49 -5.95
CA ASP A 291 10.23 -9.27 -5.92
C ASP A 291 9.64 -9.23 -4.51
N PHE A 292 8.40 -8.76 -4.38
CA PHE A 292 7.64 -8.71 -3.13
C PHE A 292 6.81 -10.00 -2.90
N GLY A 293 6.99 -11.01 -3.75
CA GLY A 293 6.22 -12.25 -3.77
C GLY A 293 5.03 -12.19 -4.73
N ASN A 294 4.43 -13.36 -4.99
CA ASN A 294 3.23 -13.50 -5.84
C ASN A 294 3.34 -12.87 -7.24
N GLY A 295 4.55 -12.71 -7.78
CA GLY A 295 4.80 -12.10 -9.08
C GLY A 295 4.78 -10.58 -9.09
N ILE A 296 4.83 -9.93 -7.93
CA ILE A 296 4.92 -8.48 -7.79
C ILE A 296 6.39 -8.09 -7.85
N ILE A 297 6.87 -7.93 -9.08
CA ILE A 297 8.29 -7.71 -9.40
C ILE A 297 8.45 -6.30 -9.98
N THR A 298 9.44 -5.57 -9.51
CA THR A 298 9.80 -4.26 -10.06
C THR A 298 10.45 -4.42 -11.44
N ASP A 299 10.32 -3.40 -12.30
CA ASP A 299 11.32 -3.17 -13.34
C ASP A 299 12.71 -2.96 -12.69
N PRO A 300 13.83 -3.14 -13.43
CA PRO A 300 15.16 -2.93 -12.87
C PRO A 300 15.30 -1.54 -12.23
N THR A 301 15.72 -1.52 -10.97
CA THR A 301 15.75 -0.32 -10.12
C THR A 301 17.02 -0.31 -9.25
N PRO A 302 17.50 0.85 -8.78
CA PRO A 302 18.65 0.92 -7.89
C PRO A 302 18.44 0.18 -6.56
N VAL A 303 19.39 -0.67 -6.20
CA VAL A 303 19.49 -1.39 -4.94
C VAL A 303 20.91 -1.30 -4.43
N GLY A 304 21.10 -0.88 -3.18
CA GLY A 304 22.39 -0.82 -2.54
C GLY A 304 22.76 -2.15 -1.91
N ILE A 305 23.92 -2.70 -2.26
CA ILE A 305 24.44 -3.94 -1.69
C ILE A 305 25.60 -3.58 -0.78
N VAL A 306 25.44 -3.86 0.50
CA VAL A 306 26.44 -3.53 1.52
C VAL A 306 27.77 -4.21 1.19
N THR A 307 28.87 -3.45 1.28
CA THR A 307 30.19 -4.02 0.99
C THR A 307 30.53 -5.10 2.01
N SER A 308 31.33 -6.09 1.60
CA SER A 308 31.74 -7.19 2.47
C SER A 308 32.43 -6.73 3.78
N GLY A 309 33.07 -5.56 3.78
CA GLY A 309 33.71 -4.98 4.96
C GLY A 309 32.71 -4.56 6.03
N ASP A 310 31.54 -4.05 5.63
CA ASP A 310 30.54 -3.50 6.54
C ASP A 310 29.35 -4.43 6.80
N ALA A 311 29.21 -5.51 6.01
CA ALA A 311 28.04 -6.41 6.06
C ALA A 311 27.73 -6.93 7.47
N ALA A 312 28.74 -7.35 8.24
CA ALA A 312 28.54 -7.85 9.61
C ALA A 312 28.09 -6.76 10.58
N ALA A 313 28.64 -5.54 10.46
CA ALA A 313 28.28 -4.42 11.31
C ALA A 313 26.87 -3.90 10.97
N PHE A 314 26.55 -3.83 9.68
CA PHE A 314 25.22 -3.49 9.20
C PHE A 314 24.17 -4.47 9.73
N ALA A 315 24.36 -5.78 9.54
CA ALA A 315 23.43 -6.79 10.04
C ALA A 315 23.27 -6.74 11.58
N ALA A 316 24.35 -6.46 12.32
CA ALA A 316 24.29 -6.32 13.78
C ALA A 316 23.56 -5.06 14.27
N SER A 317 23.39 -4.05 13.40
CA SER A 317 22.62 -2.84 13.69
C SER A 317 21.11 -3.01 13.52
N LEU A 318 20.69 -4.10 12.87
CA LEU A 318 19.30 -4.42 12.58
C LEU A 318 18.73 -5.42 13.59
N PRO A 319 17.38 -5.53 13.71
CA PRO A 319 16.76 -6.60 14.47
C PRO A 319 17.23 -7.99 13.99
N GLU A 320 17.29 -8.95 14.90
CA GLU A 320 17.81 -10.29 14.59
C GLU A 320 17.13 -10.90 13.35
N GLY A 321 17.98 -11.30 12.38
CA GLY A 321 17.56 -11.92 11.13
C GLY A 321 16.94 -10.96 10.10
N VAL A 322 16.93 -9.65 10.36
CA VAL A 322 16.64 -8.61 9.37
C VAL A 322 17.95 -8.20 8.71
N VAL A 323 17.96 -8.16 7.38
CA VAL A 323 19.20 -8.08 6.58
C VAL A 323 19.23 -6.90 5.63
N GLY A 324 18.24 -6.01 5.72
CA GLY A 324 18.15 -4.82 4.89
C GLY A 324 17.11 -3.83 5.41
N ILE A 325 17.11 -2.65 4.79
CA ILE A 325 16.18 -1.55 5.06
C ILE A 325 15.55 -1.16 3.73
N LEU A 326 14.22 -1.23 3.67
CA LEU A 326 13.40 -0.79 2.55
C LEU A 326 12.85 0.60 2.87
N GLY A 327 13.58 1.63 2.44
CA GLY A 327 13.17 3.02 2.55
C GLY A 327 12.12 3.38 1.50
N VAL A 328 10.91 3.76 1.94
CA VAL A 328 9.75 4.06 1.08
C VAL A 328 9.23 5.50 1.21
N GLY A 329 9.89 6.35 1.99
CA GLY A 329 9.51 7.75 2.20
C GLY A 329 9.74 8.62 0.95
N PRO A 330 8.69 9.18 0.30
CA PRO A 330 8.81 9.94 -0.94
C PRO A 330 9.71 11.19 -0.82
N ASN A 331 9.52 11.97 0.23
CA ASN A 331 10.31 13.16 0.58
C ASN A 331 11.40 12.87 1.61
N SER A 332 11.81 11.61 1.76
CA SER A 332 12.91 11.31 2.67
C SER A 332 14.26 11.43 1.99
N ARG A 333 15.27 11.69 2.82
CA ARG A 333 16.66 11.41 2.47
C ARG A 333 16.89 9.91 2.60
N GLY A 334 17.82 9.41 1.81
CA GLY A 334 18.22 8.02 1.93
C GLY A 334 19.41 7.72 1.04
N PRO A 335 19.98 6.51 1.18
CA PRO A 335 21.22 6.13 0.50
C PRO A 335 21.14 6.23 -1.04
N LEU A 336 19.95 6.05 -1.62
CA LEU A 336 19.72 6.06 -3.05
C LEU A 336 18.80 7.20 -3.48
N THR A 337 18.91 7.59 -4.76
CA THR A 337 18.16 8.70 -5.33
C THR A 337 16.66 8.40 -5.50
N SER A 338 16.30 7.12 -5.66
CA SER A 338 14.91 6.63 -5.82
C SER A 338 14.55 5.52 -4.82
N SER A 339 13.25 5.34 -4.58
CA SER A 339 12.69 4.18 -3.89
C SER A 339 12.50 3.03 -4.89
N VAL A 340 12.59 1.77 -4.43
CA VAL A 340 12.26 0.62 -5.28
C VAL A 340 10.77 0.59 -5.65
N THR A 341 9.91 1.20 -4.81
CA THR A 341 8.45 1.24 -5.05
C THR A 341 8.07 2.05 -6.29
N SER A 342 8.92 3.00 -6.73
CA SER A 342 8.65 3.77 -7.96
C SER A 342 8.82 2.95 -9.24
N ALA A 343 9.45 1.76 -9.17
CA ALA A 343 9.63 0.85 -10.29
C ALA A 343 8.60 -0.29 -10.30
N LEU A 344 7.58 -0.23 -9.45
CA LEU A 344 6.48 -1.20 -9.47
C LEU A 344 5.54 -0.95 -10.66
N PRO A 345 5.01 -2.02 -11.29
CA PRO A 345 4.16 -1.92 -12.47
C PRO A 345 2.73 -1.44 -12.14
N GLY A 346 2.04 -0.93 -13.16
CA GLY A 346 0.65 -0.51 -13.04
C GLY A 346 0.47 0.62 -12.03
N LEU A 347 -0.56 0.51 -11.19
CA LEU A 347 -0.82 1.46 -10.12
C LEU A 347 -0.10 1.11 -8.80
N LEU A 348 0.66 0.01 -8.74
CA LEU A 348 1.32 -0.41 -7.50
C LEU A 348 2.39 0.58 -7.00
N SER A 349 2.90 1.44 -7.88
CA SER A 349 3.86 2.50 -7.56
C SER A 349 3.23 3.78 -7.00
N THR A 350 1.91 3.86 -6.89
CA THR A 350 1.21 5.08 -6.46
C THR A 350 1.21 5.29 -4.95
N GLY A 351 1.34 4.24 -4.16
CA GLY A 351 1.37 4.36 -2.71
C GLY A 351 1.29 3.02 -1.99
N MET A 352 1.14 3.12 -0.68
CA MET A 352 1.08 1.99 0.23
C MET A 352 0.16 2.28 1.42
N LEU A 353 -0.88 1.48 1.61
CA LEU A 353 -1.62 1.40 2.86
C LEU A 353 -0.91 0.44 3.80
N LEU A 354 -0.57 0.87 5.01
CA LEU A 354 -0.06 0.01 6.06
C LEU A 354 -1.11 -0.17 7.16
N ASP A 355 -1.51 -1.42 7.43
CA ASP A 355 -2.29 -1.79 8.60
C ASP A 355 -1.43 -2.72 9.47
N GLU A 356 -0.67 -2.11 10.38
CA GLU A 356 0.26 -2.83 11.25
C GLU A 356 -0.42 -3.85 12.16
N ARG A 357 -1.66 -3.56 12.61
CA ARG A 357 -2.41 -4.45 13.50
C ARG A 357 -2.93 -5.65 12.76
N ALA A 358 -3.38 -5.44 11.52
CA ALA A 358 -3.86 -6.54 10.69
C ALA A 358 -2.73 -7.34 10.04
N GLY A 359 -1.48 -6.84 10.09
CA GLY A 359 -0.29 -7.57 9.67
C GLY A 359 -0.16 -7.62 8.15
N TYR A 360 -0.54 -6.55 7.45
CA TYR A 360 -0.34 -6.43 6.01
C TYR A 360 -0.10 -4.98 5.59
N LEU A 361 0.44 -4.84 4.39
CA LEU A 361 0.39 -3.60 3.61
C LEU A 361 -0.27 -3.88 2.26
N VAL A 362 -0.84 -2.84 1.66
CA VAL A 362 -1.44 -2.86 0.32
C VAL A 362 -0.71 -1.84 -0.54
N LEU A 363 0.01 -2.31 -1.56
CA LEU A 363 0.57 -1.45 -2.61
C LEU A 363 -0.54 -1.09 -3.60
N GLY A 364 -0.51 0.12 -4.13
CA GLY A 364 -1.55 0.64 -5.02
C GLY A 364 -2.06 2.01 -4.59
N GLY A 365 -3.14 2.47 -5.23
CA GLY A 365 -3.85 3.66 -4.76
C GLY A 365 -4.45 3.42 -3.37
N ASN A 366 -4.86 4.47 -2.66
CA ASN A 366 -5.48 4.26 -1.34
C ASN A 366 -6.80 3.48 -1.50
N PRO A 367 -6.95 2.26 -0.93
CA PRO A 367 -8.20 1.53 -1.02
C PRO A 367 -9.27 2.13 -0.09
N LEU A 368 -8.86 2.82 0.97
CA LEU A 368 -9.76 3.43 1.95
C LEU A 368 -9.92 4.94 1.68
N PRO A 369 -11.05 5.55 2.06
CA PRO A 369 -11.15 6.99 2.08
C PRO A 369 -10.36 7.58 3.26
N ALA A 370 -9.67 8.67 2.98
CA ALA A 370 -8.94 9.42 4.00
C ALA A 370 -9.89 10.29 4.84
N ARG A 371 -9.71 10.27 6.15
CA ARG A 371 -10.31 11.24 7.08
C ARG A 371 -9.44 12.49 7.26
N ALA A 372 -8.14 12.36 7.05
CA ALA A 372 -7.20 13.48 7.03
C ALA A 372 -6.11 13.23 6.00
N LYS A 373 -5.68 14.28 5.32
CA LYS A 373 -4.52 14.30 4.43
C LYS A 373 -3.49 15.27 5.00
N LEU A 374 -2.25 14.82 5.06
CA LEU A 374 -1.08 15.61 5.40
C LEU A 374 -0.18 15.67 4.17
N ASP A 375 0.07 16.87 3.68
CA ASP A 375 1.00 17.06 2.56
C ASP A 375 2.43 16.78 3.03
N GLY A 376 3.16 15.96 2.27
CA GLY A 376 4.49 15.48 2.61
C GLY A 376 4.51 14.12 3.34
N ASN A 377 5.48 13.28 2.99
CA ASN A 377 5.88 12.11 3.76
C ASN A 377 7.39 11.87 3.62
N PRO A 378 8.14 11.61 4.71
CA PRO A 378 7.67 11.46 6.09
C PRO A 378 7.40 12.80 6.78
N HIS A 379 7.81 13.91 6.18
CA HIS A 379 7.87 15.22 6.81
C HIS A 379 6.61 16.05 6.55
N THR A 380 5.87 16.38 7.61
CA THR A 380 4.67 17.21 7.48
C THR A 380 4.39 18.04 8.75
N PRO A 381 3.80 19.25 8.63
CA PRO A 381 3.44 20.06 9.78
C PRO A 381 2.29 19.45 10.59
N ILE A 382 2.40 19.50 11.92
CA ILE A 382 1.41 18.94 12.86
C ILE A 382 1.30 19.82 14.11
N VAL A 383 0.28 19.55 14.93
CA VAL A 383 0.17 20.09 16.30
C VAL A 383 0.21 18.94 17.30
N LEU A 384 1.09 19.05 18.29
CA LEU A 384 1.11 18.15 19.44
C LEU A 384 0.32 18.76 20.58
N THR A 385 -0.48 17.96 21.29
CA THR A 385 -1.05 18.36 22.57
C THR A 385 -0.70 17.35 23.65
N PHE A 386 -0.39 17.86 24.83
CA PHE A 386 0.00 17.06 25.99
C PHE A 386 -1.06 17.18 27.08
N ASN A 387 -1.58 16.04 27.52
CA ASN A 387 -2.65 15.93 28.52
C ASN A 387 -3.88 16.80 28.20
N GLY A 388 -4.12 17.09 26.92
CA GLY A 388 -5.21 17.95 26.44
C GLY A 388 -5.09 19.44 26.79
N GLY A 389 -3.92 19.89 27.26
CA GLY A 389 -3.69 21.26 27.70
C GLY A 389 -2.64 22.01 26.90
N HIS A 390 -1.37 21.64 27.07
CA HIS A 390 -0.23 22.29 26.41
C HIS A 390 -0.16 21.88 24.94
N SER A 391 -0.13 22.84 24.03
CA SER A 391 -0.09 22.59 22.58
C SER A 391 1.14 23.23 21.94
N GLU A 392 1.83 22.49 21.09
CA GLU A 392 3.00 22.97 20.35
C GLU A 392 2.84 22.69 18.86
N ALA A 393 3.16 23.70 18.04
CA ALA A 393 3.25 23.52 16.60
C ALA A 393 4.61 22.89 16.26
N VAL A 394 4.57 21.86 15.43
CA VAL A 394 5.76 21.20 14.89
C VAL A 394 5.78 21.41 13.40
N SER A 395 6.81 22.08 12.89
CA SER A 395 6.91 22.41 11.46
C SER A 395 7.27 21.21 10.59
N THR A 396 7.88 20.17 11.17
CA THR A 396 8.35 18.98 10.43
C THR A 396 8.23 17.71 11.27
N GLY A 397 7.00 17.23 11.49
CA GLY A 397 6.76 15.92 12.09
C GLY A 397 7.17 14.81 11.12
N SER A 398 7.90 13.80 11.61
CA SER A 398 8.41 12.69 10.79
C SER A 398 7.62 11.41 11.06
N PHE A 399 6.77 11.02 10.10
CA PHE A 399 5.98 9.78 10.15
C PHE A 399 6.83 8.60 9.68
N ASP A 400 7.35 7.84 10.64
CA ASP A 400 8.50 6.96 10.44
C ASP A 400 8.29 5.58 11.10
N THR A 401 7.96 4.56 10.30
CA THR A 401 7.86 3.15 10.74
C THR A 401 9.20 2.58 11.22
N GLY A 402 10.32 3.15 10.77
CA GLY A 402 11.67 2.82 11.22
C GLY A 402 12.06 3.49 12.54
N GLY A 403 11.27 4.44 13.04
CA GLY A 403 11.61 5.37 14.13
C GLY A 403 11.47 4.84 15.57
N ASP A 404 11.27 3.53 15.77
CA ASP A 404 11.05 2.91 17.09
C ASP A 404 9.84 3.51 17.82
N TYR A 405 9.97 3.93 19.08
CA TYR A 405 8.92 4.63 19.84
C TYR A 405 8.90 6.14 19.53
N GLY A 406 9.67 6.58 18.53
CA GLY A 406 9.76 7.96 18.11
C GLY A 406 10.79 8.76 18.90
N GLY A 407 10.83 10.05 18.60
CA GLY A 407 11.72 11.01 19.22
C GLY A 407 11.04 12.35 19.40
N LEU A 408 11.33 13.02 20.51
CA LEU A 408 10.71 14.28 20.87
C LEU A 408 11.78 15.27 21.32
N SER A 409 11.80 16.45 20.71
CA SER A 409 12.68 17.53 21.15
C SER A 409 12.38 17.94 22.60
N SER A 410 13.42 18.09 23.41
CA SER A 410 13.31 18.59 24.79
C SER A 410 12.75 20.02 24.87
N SER A 411 12.68 20.77 23.76
CA SER A 411 12.06 22.10 23.72
C SER A 411 10.55 22.08 23.51
N LEU A 412 9.96 20.95 23.10
CA LEU A 412 8.51 20.80 22.91
C LEU A 412 7.77 20.46 24.21
N TRP A 413 8.51 20.06 25.24
CA TRP A 413 7.97 19.71 26.55
C TRP A 413 8.74 20.45 27.65
N PRO A 414 8.08 21.20 28.53
CA PRO A 414 8.74 22.15 29.42
C PRO A 414 9.51 21.53 30.60
N THR A 415 9.46 20.20 30.77
CA THR A 415 10.15 19.50 31.86
C THR A 415 11.06 18.41 31.30
N GLU A 416 12.22 18.19 31.91
CA GLU A 416 13.09 17.07 31.54
C GLU A 416 12.39 15.73 31.74
N GLY A 417 12.47 14.85 30.73
CA GLY A 417 11.80 13.57 30.71
C GLY A 417 10.28 13.70 30.54
N LEU A 418 9.72 12.84 29.68
CA LEU A 418 8.28 12.75 29.49
C LEU A 418 7.69 11.77 30.51
N PRO A 419 6.89 12.21 31.50
CA PRO A 419 6.41 11.31 32.56
C PRO A 419 5.49 10.21 32.02
N SER A 420 5.58 9.02 32.61
CA SER A 420 4.59 7.97 32.39
C SER A 420 3.19 8.47 32.76
N GLY A 421 2.19 8.13 31.94
CA GLY A 421 0.83 8.64 32.05
C GLY A 421 0.56 9.91 31.25
N THR A 422 1.59 10.54 30.66
CA THR A 422 1.39 11.66 29.74
C THR A 422 0.65 11.19 28.50
N VAL A 423 -0.46 11.85 28.18
CA VAL A 423 -1.19 11.62 26.93
C VAL A 423 -0.63 12.56 25.88
N ILE A 424 -0.08 12.01 24.79
CA ILE A 424 0.29 12.76 23.60
C ILE A 424 -0.82 12.58 22.57
N SER A 425 -1.35 13.67 22.06
CA SER A 425 -2.30 13.68 20.95
C SER A 425 -1.72 14.49 19.80
N VAL A 426 -1.81 13.93 18.59
CA VAL A 426 -1.25 14.53 17.37
C VAL A 426 -2.39 14.93 16.46
N TYR A 427 -2.40 16.18 16.02
CA TYR A 427 -3.42 16.77 15.18
C TYR A 427 -2.83 17.24 13.84
N THR A 428 -3.72 17.46 12.88
CA THR A 428 -3.43 18.25 11.67
C THR A 428 -2.86 19.63 12.03
N ALA A 429 -2.18 20.26 11.08
CA ALA A 429 -1.49 21.54 11.30
C ALA A 429 -2.42 22.69 11.76
N ASP A 430 -3.71 22.63 11.42
CA ASP A 430 -4.75 23.55 11.89
C ASP A 430 -5.24 23.27 13.32
N GLY A 431 -4.84 22.13 13.90
CA GLY A 431 -5.26 21.67 15.22
C GLY A 431 -6.69 21.12 15.27
N GLU A 432 -7.39 20.97 14.13
CA GLU A 432 -8.81 20.62 14.10
C GLU A 432 -9.04 19.11 14.12
N THR A 433 -8.22 18.34 13.39
CA THR A 433 -8.43 16.90 13.22
C THR A 433 -7.41 16.10 14.00
N LEU A 434 -7.88 15.31 14.98
CA LEU A 434 -7.04 14.36 15.71
C LEU A 434 -6.57 13.25 14.77
N LEU A 435 -5.27 13.07 14.63
CA LEU A 435 -4.66 11.98 13.86
C LEU A 435 -4.50 10.73 14.73
N TYR A 436 -3.86 10.84 15.88
CA TYR A 436 -3.77 9.74 16.83
C TYR A 436 -3.45 10.24 18.23
N SER A 437 -3.64 9.37 19.23
CA SER A 437 -3.33 9.68 20.62
C SER A 437 -2.87 8.42 21.33
N TYR A 438 -1.86 8.55 22.19
CA TYR A 438 -1.34 7.46 22.99
C TYR A 438 -0.89 7.94 24.38
N THR A 439 -0.77 7.00 25.31
CA THR A 439 -0.32 7.27 26.67
C THR A 439 1.09 6.72 26.88
N VAL A 440 2.01 7.61 27.21
CA VAL A 440 3.41 7.31 27.51
C VAL A 440 3.49 6.37 28.70
N ASN A 441 4.35 5.37 28.62
CA ASN A 441 4.64 4.47 29.74
C ASN A 441 6.10 4.00 29.71
N ALA A 442 6.49 3.20 30.71
CA ALA A 442 7.88 2.76 30.88
C ALA A 442 8.48 1.98 29.69
N THR A 443 7.64 1.41 28.82
CA THR A 443 8.05 0.63 27.64
C THR A 443 7.63 1.26 26.32
N ASN A 444 6.94 2.40 26.36
CA ASN A 444 6.45 3.12 25.19
C ASN A 444 6.53 4.62 25.47
N ALA A 445 7.69 5.19 25.15
CA ALA A 445 7.97 6.59 25.32
C ALA A 445 8.91 7.05 24.18
N PRO A 446 8.66 8.23 23.58
CA PRO A 446 9.60 8.78 22.62
C PRO A 446 10.93 9.09 23.30
N THR A 447 12.03 8.89 22.58
CA THR A 447 13.35 9.27 23.08
C THR A 447 13.47 10.79 23.07
N GLU A 448 13.86 11.38 24.20
CA GLU A 448 14.10 12.81 24.28
C GLU A 448 15.37 13.18 23.50
N VAL A 449 15.26 14.16 22.60
CA VAL A 449 16.35 14.63 21.75
C VAL A 449 16.67 16.08 22.08
N SER A 450 17.87 16.33 22.61
CA SER A 450 18.37 17.68 22.82
C SER A 450 19.17 18.14 21.59
N ASN A 451 18.52 18.84 20.65
CA ASN A 451 19.18 19.38 19.47
C ASN A 451 18.73 20.83 19.20
N ALA A 452 19.59 21.79 19.54
CA ALA A 452 19.32 23.22 19.35
C ALA A 452 19.06 23.62 17.88
N SER A 453 19.51 22.82 16.91
CA SER A 453 19.27 23.05 15.48
C SER A 453 17.94 22.45 14.99
N ARG A 454 17.24 21.66 15.81
CA ARG A 454 15.91 21.12 15.52
C ARG A 454 15.01 21.21 16.77
N PRO A 455 14.69 22.44 17.24
CA PRO A 455 13.96 22.64 18.50
C PRO A 455 12.54 22.09 18.47
N ASP A 456 11.94 21.90 17.29
CA ASP A 456 10.62 21.31 17.09
C ASP A 456 10.70 19.88 16.51
N TYR A 457 11.82 19.18 16.68
CA TYR A 457 11.94 17.80 16.21
C TYR A 457 10.89 16.89 16.83
N PHE A 458 10.14 16.19 15.98
CA PHE A 458 9.27 15.11 16.37
C PHE A 458 9.34 13.98 15.32
N ASN A 459 9.56 12.77 15.80
CA ASN A 459 9.43 11.54 15.04
C ASN A 459 8.33 10.70 15.72
N THR A 460 7.35 10.26 14.94
CA THR A 460 6.19 9.53 15.46
C THR A 460 6.54 8.16 16.02
N GLY A 461 7.60 7.56 15.47
CA GLY A 461 7.82 6.12 15.57
C GLY A 461 6.59 5.33 15.11
N VAL A 462 6.46 4.15 15.71
CA VAL A 462 5.43 3.16 15.40
C VAL A 462 4.02 3.58 15.84
N GLU A 463 3.87 4.51 16.79
CA GLU A 463 2.57 4.87 17.38
C GLU A 463 1.56 5.44 16.37
N ALA A 464 2.05 6.19 15.38
CA ALA A 464 1.24 6.70 14.28
C ALA A 464 0.55 5.57 13.50
N PHE A 465 1.24 4.44 13.34
CA PHE A 465 0.82 3.30 12.50
C PHE A 465 0.12 2.21 13.31
N LEU A 466 0.34 2.14 14.63
CA LEU A 466 -0.45 1.29 15.53
C LEU A 466 -1.84 1.86 15.83
N SER A 467 -2.12 3.11 15.48
CA SER A 467 -3.41 3.73 15.78
C SER A 467 -4.51 3.41 14.75
N GLY A 468 -4.13 2.88 13.60
CA GLY A 468 -5.02 2.49 12.51
C GLY A 468 -4.28 2.41 11.18
N PRO A 469 -4.98 2.09 10.07
CA PRO A 469 -4.41 2.11 8.74
C PRO A 469 -3.93 3.52 8.35
N VAL A 470 -2.72 3.58 7.83
CA VAL A 470 -2.10 4.82 7.33
C VAL A 470 -1.65 4.58 5.90
N TYR A 471 -2.11 5.43 4.98
CA TYR A 471 -1.70 5.37 3.58
C TYR A 471 -0.60 6.40 3.29
N VAL A 472 0.50 5.92 2.70
CA VAL A 472 1.58 6.75 2.19
C VAL A 472 1.42 6.89 0.69
N ASP A 473 1.14 8.11 0.24
CA ASP A 473 1.01 8.47 -1.16
C ASP A 473 2.39 8.77 -1.75
N PHE A 474 2.78 8.05 -2.79
CA PHE A 474 4.03 8.26 -3.53
C PHE A 474 3.85 9.21 -4.73
N SER A 475 2.60 9.48 -5.12
CA SER A 475 2.22 10.06 -6.40
C SER A 475 2.02 11.58 -6.41
N ALA A 476 2.21 12.25 -5.27
CA ALA A 476 2.03 13.71 -5.19
C ALA A 476 2.94 14.43 -6.21
N ASN A 477 2.34 15.31 -7.02
CA ASN A 477 2.96 15.97 -8.18
C ASN A 477 4.19 16.84 -7.86
N ASP A 478 4.45 17.12 -6.58
CA ASP A 478 5.59 17.87 -6.09
C ASP A 478 6.79 16.98 -5.68
N GLY A 479 6.64 15.65 -5.79
CA GLY A 479 7.63 14.67 -5.33
C GLY A 479 7.70 14.52 -3.82
N ASN A 480 6.84 15.21 -3.05
CA ASN A 480 6.88 15.18 -1.60
C ASN A 480 6.01 14.07 -0.98
N GLY A 481 5.14 13.46 -1.78
CA GLY A 481 4.15 12.49 -1.31
C GLY A 481 3.14 13.09 -0.33
N ALA A 482 2.35 12.23 0.30
CA ALA A 482 1.43 12.60 1.36
C ALA A 482 1.23 11.46 2.36
N THR A 483 0.81 11.81 3.57
CA THR A 483 0.37 10.85 4.58
C THR A 483 -1.14 10.99 4.78
N HIS A 484 -1.86 9.89 4.64
CA HIS A 484 -3.30 9.84 4.81
C HIS A 484 -3.63 9.00 6.04
N TYR A 485 -4.45 9.57 6.91
CA TYR A 485 -5.11 8.82 7.95
C TYR A 485 -6.47 8.44 7.43
N ASP A 486 -6.79 7.15 7.47
CA ASP A 486 -8.00 6.63 6.85
C ASP A 486 -9.10 6.36 7.87
N TYR A 487 -10.32 6.29 7.35
CA TYR A 487 -11.40 5.64 8.09
C TYR A 487 -11.07 4.15 8.23
N HIS A 488 -11.07 3.68 9.47
CA HIS A 488 -10.72 2.30 9.78
C HIS A 488 -11.96 1.51 10.16
N TRP A 489 -11.82 0.19 10.15
CA TRP A 489 -12.97 -0.69 10.22
C TRP A 489 -13.69 -0.70 11.58
N TRP A 490 -13.11 -0.18 12.68
CA TRP A 490 -13.72 0.00 14.01
C TRP A 490 -12.76 0.65 15.01
#